data_AF-A0AAW8FFI3-F1
#
_entry.id   AF-A0AAW8FFI3-F1
#
_cell.length_a   1.000
_cell.length_b   1.000
_cell.length_c   1.000
_cell.angle_alpha   90.00
_cell.angle_beta   90.00
_cell.angle_gamma   90.00
#
_symmetry.space_group_name_H-M   'P 1'
#
loop_
_entity.id
_entity.type
_entity.pdbx_description
1 polymer ?
#
loop_
_entity_poly.entity_id
_entity_poly.type
_entity_poly.pdbx_seq_one_letter_code
_entity_poly.pdbx_strand_id
1 'polypeptide(L)'
;MRLRLYMCITMMATKEPFDLRKPPGPNGWTQMLGLDPRTGPRRVASNLTWLADNKFIDLQPQWGRPSAITLMSATGDGGAYTQPREEGRYVGMPVEFWTRGWLLQLSPTATALLFALREALGGHSEPQYIHTAKRQRYGLSSDTWTKGRKELEAQGLLTVKREPQGDFYDFTRLRNAYQLNLERLDDSPSWS
;
A
#
# COMPACT_ATOMS: atom_id res chain seq x y z
N MET A 1 3.27 -4.77 8.14
CA MET A 1 2.23 -4.33 9.09
C MET A 1 2.07 -2.82 9.09
N ARG A 2 3.15 -2.05 9.30
CA ARG A 2 3.18 -0.57 9.22
C ARG A 2 2.29 0.03 8.12
N LEU A 3 2.53 -0.36 6.86
CA LEU A 3 1.76 0.13 5.72
C LEU A 3 0.25 -0.14 5.88
N ARG A 4 -0.15 -1.37 6.20
CA ARG A 4 -1.57 -1.72 6.41
C ARG A 4 -2.20 -0.91 7.53
N LEU A 5 -1.49 -0.78 8.66
CA LEU A 5 -1.96 0.01 9.80
C LEU A 5 -2.15 1.48 9.42
N TYR A 6 -1.16 2.09 8.74
CA TYR A 6 -1.24 3.45 8.23
C TYR A 6 -2.45 3.63 7.30
N MET A 7 -2.64 2.72 6.34
CA MET A 7 -3.77 2.76 5.41
C MET A 7 -5.13 2.65 6.12
N CYS A 8 -5.25 1.81 7.15
CA CYS A 8 -6.47 1.75 7.95
C CYS A 8 -6.74 3.08 8.70
N ILE A 9 -5.69 3.74 9.20
CA ILE A 9 -5.82 5.07 9.81
C ILE A 9 -6.28 6.08 8.75
N THR A 10 -5.67 6.08 7.55
CA THR A 10 -6.07 6.91 6.41
C THR A 10 -7.54 6.73 6.03
N MET A 11 -8.05 5.49 6.06
CA MET A 11 -9.46 5.23 5.79
C MET A 11 -10.41 5.72 6.89
N MET A 12 -9.99 5.71 8.15
CA MET A 12 -10.85 6.10 9.27
C MET A 12 -10.87 7.62 9.52
N ALA A 13 -9.77 8.32 9.22
CA ALA A 13 -9.67 9.75 9.40
C ALA A 13 -10.20 10.49 8.16
N THR A 14 -11.52 10.52 8.01
CA THR A 14 -12.19 10.94 6.77
C THR A 14 -12.43 12.45 6.64
N LYS A 15 -12.26 13.22 7.72
CA LYS A 15 -12.58 14.66 7.77
C LYS A 15 -11.54 15.42 8.57
N GLU A 16 -11.24 16.65 8.15
CA GLU A 16 -10.42 17.61 8.90
C GLU A 16 -10.89 17.72 10.37
N PRO A 17 -9.97 17.66 11.36
CA PRO A 17 -8.50 17.74 11.26
C PRO A 17 -7.79 16.39 10.97
N PHE A 18 -8.51 15.43 10.38
CA PHE A 18 -8.01 14.10 10.03
C PHE A 18 -7.49 13.34 11.25
N ASP A 19 -8.26 13.44 12.35
CA ASP A 19 -7.96 12.83 13.64
C ASP A 19 -8.91 11.68 13.98
N LEU A 20 -8.36 10.69 14.69
CA LEU A 20 -9.09 9.62 15.36
C LEU A 20 -9.05 9.92 16.85
N ARG A 21 -10.05 10.66 17.34
CA ARG A 21 -10.16 11.01 18.78
C ARG A 21 -10.43 9.81 19.69
N LYS A 22 -11.03 8.76 19.13
CA LYS A 22 -11.38 7.52 19.81
C LYS A 22 -10.96 6.34 18.92
N PRO A 23 -9.65 6.13 18.70
CA PRO A 23 -9.20 5.06 17.84
C PRO A 23 -9.45 3.70 18.49
N PRO A 24 -9.45 2.60 17.71
CA PRO A 24 -9.49 1.26 18.27
C PRO A 24 -8.40 1.07 19.33
N GLY A 25 -8.73 0.34 20.41
CA GLY A 25 -7.72 -0.11 21.36
C GLY A 25 -6.78 -1.16 20.74
N PRO A 26 -5.68 -1.54 21.42
CA PRO A 26 -4.73 -2.53 20.90
C PRO A 26 -5.36 -3.85 20.46
N ASN A 27 -6.37 -4.33 21.20
CA ASN A 27 -7.12 -5.55 20.84
C ASN A 27 -8.05 -5.32 19.63
N GLY A 28 -8.68 -4.14 19.53
CA GLY A 28 -9.52 -3.78 18.39
C GLY A 28 -8.73 -3.72 17.09
N TRP A 29 -7.54 -3.11 17.13
CA TRP A 29 -6.60 -3.13 16.00
C TRP A 29 -6.14 -4.54 15.65
N THR A 30 -5.86 -5.36 16.66
CA THR A 30 -5.42 -6.75 16.48
C THR A 30 -6.48 -7.56 15.75
N GLN A 31 -7.75 -7.44 16.16
CA GLN A 31 -8.87 -8.08 15.49
C GLN A 31 -9.07 -7.54 14.07
N MET A 32 -9.08 -6.21 13.89
CA MET A 32 -9.27 -5.57 12.58
C MET A 32 -8.20 -5.98 11.57
N LEU A 33 -6.96 -6.17 12.01
CA LEU A 33 -5.83 -6.53 11.16
C LEU A 33 -5.62 -8.04 11.03
N GLY A 34 -6.48 -8.87 11.64
CA GLY A 34 -6.36 -10.33 11.62
C GLY A 34 -5.05 -10.83 12.26
N LEU A 35 -4.55 -10.15 13.29
CA LEU A 35 -3.32 -10.52 13.99
C LEU A 35 -3.61 -11.49 15.14
N ASP A 36 -2.60 -12.29 15.51
CA ASP A 36 -2.66 -13.16 16.69
C ASP A 36 -2.95 -12.34 17.96
N PRO A 37 -4.00 -12.67 18.75
CA PRO A 37 -4.37 -11.91 19.94
C PRO A 37 -3.29 -11.84 21.02
N ARG A 38 -2.38 -12.82 21.10
CA ARG A 38 -1.31 -12.82 22.11
C ARG A 38 -0.19 -11.85 21.79
N THR A 39 0.17 -11.73 20.50
CA THR A 39 1.33 -10.94 20.06
C THR A 39 0.94 -9.64 19.35
N GLY A 40 -0.27 -9.58 18.82
CA GLY A 40 -0.85 -8.48 18.05
C GLY A 40 -0.81 -7.13 18.77
N PRO A 41 -1.29 -7.03 20.03
CA PRO A 41 -1.34 -5.74 20.73
C PRO A 41 0.04 -5.07 20.84
N ARG A 42 1.08 -5.84 21.18
CA ARG A 42 2.46 -5.35 21.27
C ARG A 42 2.99 -4.92 19.90
N ARG A 43 2.68 -5.68 18.85
CA ARG A 43 3.08 -5.34 17.49
C ARG A 43 2.41 -4.04 17.05
N VAL A 44 1.11 -3.90 17.24
CA VAL A 44 0.35 -2.68 16.91
C VAL A 44 0.97 -1.47 17.61
N ALA A 45 1.17 -1.53 18.92
CA ALA A 45 1.77 -0.44 19.68
C ALA A 45 3.14 -0.04 19.11
N SER A 46 4.03 -1.01 18.88
CA SER A 46 5.35 -0.76 18.29
C SER A 46 5.29 -0.12 16.90
N ASN A 47 4.28 -0.45 16.08
CA ASN A 47 4.13 0.12 14.75
C ASN A 47 3.50 1.52 14.79
N LEU A 48 2.58 1.79 15.73
CA LEU A 48 2.08 3.15 15.98
C LEU A 48 3.23 4.07 16.42
N THR A 49 4.04 3.64 17.38
CA THR A 49 5.23 4.39 17.80
C THR A 49 6.15 4.66 16.61
N TRP A 50 6.47 3.64 15.80
CA TRP A 50 7.30 3.85 14.63
C TRP A 50 6.70 4.85 13.63
N LEU A 51 5.38 4.79 13.38
CA LEU A 51 4.71 5.74 12.48
C LEU A 51 4.78 7.17 13.02
N ALA A 52 4.68 7.34 14.34
CA ALA A 52 4.81 8.64 15.00
C ALA A 52 6.24 9.17 14.95
N ASP A 53 7.23 8.34 15.27
CA ASP A 53 8.65 8.69 15.22
C ASP A 53 9.10 9.09 13.80
N ASN A 54 8.45 8.51 12.77
CA ASN A 54 8.68 8.82 11.36
C ASN A 54 7.69 9.85 10.80
N LYS A 55 6.95 10.55 11.67
CA LYS A 55 6.08 11.69 11.35
C LYS A 55 4.97 11.41 10.33
N PHE A 56 4.51 10.17 10.23
CA PHE A 56 3.33 9.81 9.43
C PHE A 56 2.02 10.02 10.22
N ILE A 57 2.10 9.99 11.53
CA ILE A 57 1.00 10.27 12.46
C ILE A 57 1.52 11.10 13.64
N ASP A 58 0.63 11.81 14.32
CA ASP A 58 0.86 12.32 15.67
C ASP A 58 0.07 11.48 16.68
N LEU A 59 0.68 11.17 17.82
CA LEU A 59 0.06 10.39 18.90
C LEU A 59 -0.12 11.28 20.12
N GLN A 60 -1.37 11.58 20.45
CA GLN A 60 -1.71 12.42 21.59
C GLN A 60 -2.22 11.57 22.75
N PRO A 61 -1.47 11.43 23.86
CA PRO A 61 -1.87 10.63 25.01
C PRO A 61 -3.23 11.07 25.57
N GLN A 62 -4.06 10.10 25.95
CA GLN A 62 -5.35 10.34 26.59
C GLN A 62 -5.44 9.56 27.90
N TRP A 63 -5.99 10.17 28.94
CA TRP A 63 -6.17 9.47 30.21
C TRP A 63 -7.27 8.41 30.10
N GLY A 64 -6.93 7.17 30.47
CA GLY A 64 -7.86 6.03 30.46
C GLY A 64 -8.33 5.59 29.07
N ARG A 65 -7.72 6.08 27.99
CA ARG A 65 -8.10 5.79 26.59
C ARG A 65 -6.86 5.58 25.72
N PRO A 66 -6.98 4.88 24.58
CA PRO A 66 -5.93 4.88 23.56
C PRO A 66 -5.60 6.33 23.14
N SER A 67 -4.34 6.61 22.85
CA SER A 67 -3.91 7.92 22.33
C SER A 67 -4.72 8.29 21.10
N ALA A 68 -5.15 9.56 21.00
CA ALA A 68 -5.67 10.08 19.74
C ALA A 68 -4.59 10.00 18.67
N ILE A 69 -5.02 9.74 17.44
CA ILE A 69 -4.13 9.61 16.28
C ILE A 69 -4.50 10.72 15.30
N THR A 70 -3.58 11.59 14.96
CA THR A 70 -3.77 12.58 13.89
C THR A 70 -2.94 12.18 12.69
N LEU A 71 -3.52 12.21 11.49
CA LEU A 71 -2.75 11.97 10.27
C LEU A 71 -1.83 13.16 9.97
N MET A 72 -0.60 12.82 9.58
CA MET A 72 0.38 13.79 9.11
C MET A 72 0.66 13.53 7.61
N SER A 73 1.41 14.44 7.00
CA SER A 73 1.85 14.34 5.61
C SER A 73 2.43 12.95 5.28
N ALA A 74 2.01 12.41 4.13
CA ALA A 74 2.46 11.10 3.67
C ALA A 74 3.94 11.08 3.21
N THR A 75 4.61 12.24 3.13
CA THR A 75 6.03 12.36 2.82
C THR A 75 6.92 12.07 4.04
N GLY A 76 6.37 12.08 5.26
CA GLY A 76 7.11 11.92 6.51
C GLY A 76 7.89 13.18 6.94
N ASP A 77 7.57 14.35 6.37
CA ASP A 77 8.17 15.63 6.79
C ASP A 77 7.59 16.16 8.13
N GLY A 78 6.41 15.68 8.52
CA GLY A 78 5.66 16.13 9.69
C GLY A 78 4.74 17.32 9.43
N GLY A 79 4.50 17.67 8.16
CA GLY A 79 3.48 18.61 7.77
C GLY A 79 2.07 18.09 8.02
N ALA A 80 1.08 18.98 7.92
CA ALA A 80 -0.32 18.58 8.01
C ALA A 80 -0.69 17.63 6.86
N TYR A 81 -1.51 16.62 7.15
CA TYR A 81 -2.09 15.80 6.10
C TYR A 81 -3.02 16.66 5.23
N THR A 82 -2.88 16.54 3.91
CA THR A 82 -3.86 17.06 2.96
C THR A 82 -4.40 15.93 2.11
N GLN A 83 -5.62 16.08 1.59
CA GLN A 83 -6.22 15.02 0.81
C GLN A 83 -5.55 14.92 -0.56
N PRO A 84 -5.28 13.71 -1.09
CA PRO A 84 -4.60 13.55 -2.38
C PRO A 84 -5.28 14.28 -3.56
N ARG A 85 -6.59 14.49 -3.49
CA ARG A 85 -7.36 15.25 -4.50
C ARG A 85 -7.05 16.75 -4.52
N GLU A 86 -6.53 17.29 -3.41
CA GLU A 86 -6.14 18.70 -3.28
C GLU A 86 -4.70 18.93 -3.77
N GLU A 87 -3.84 17.91 -3.70
CA GLU A 87 -2.43 17.96 -4.15
C GLU A 87 -2.26 17.66 -5.65
N GLY A 88 -3.33 17.29 -6.36
CA GLY A 88 -3.34 17.06 -7.80
C GLY A 88 -3.45 15.59 -8.21
N ARG A 89 -2.37 15.00 -8.73
CA ARG A 89 -2.39 13.63 -9.27
C ARG A 89 -2.31 12.59 -8.14
N TYR A 90 -3.27 11.68 -8.10
CA TYR A 90 -3.32 10.59 -7.13
C TYR A 90 -3.60 9.25 -7.80
N VAL A 91 -3.26 8.16 -7.10
CA VAL A 91 -3.50 6.78 -7.53
C VAL A 91 -4.72 6.24 -6.77
N GLY A 92 -5.92 6.33 -7.33
CA GLY A 92 -7.14 5.98 -6.59
C GLY A 92 -7.53 4.52 -6.73
N MET A 93 -7.49 3.68 -5.69
CA MET A 93 -7.77 2.24 -5.77
C MET A 93 -9.27 1.89 -5.85
N PRO A 94 -9.68 0.80 -6.53
CA PRO A 94 -11.04 0.27 -6.44
C PRO A 94 -11.46 0.00 -4.99
N VAL A 95 -12.74 0.19 -4.67
CA VAL A 95 -13.24 0.08 -3.28
C VAL A 95 -13.12 -1.36 -2.76
N GLU A 96 -13.19 -2.32 -3.67
CA GLU A 96 -13.11 -3.76 -3.44
C GLU A 96 -11.78 -4.18 -2.81
N PHE A 97 -10.69 -3.45 -3.08
CA PHE A 97 -9.41 -3.64 -2.41
C PHE A 97 -9.54 -3.52 -0.88
N TRP A 98 -10.42 -2.64 -0.42
CA TRP A 98 -10.66 -2.39 0.99
C TRP A 98 -11.73 -3.31 1.57
N THR A 99 -12.79 -3.56 0.82
CA THR A 99 -13.99 -4.25 1.34
C THR A 99 -13.93 -5.78 1.21
N ARG A 100 -13.13 -6.33 0.30
CA ARG A 100 -13.07 -7.79 0.05
C ARG A 100 -11.86 -8.49 0.68
N GLY A 101 -11.15 -7.82 1.58
CA GLY A 101 -10.07 -8.42 2.36
C GLY A 101 -8.70 -8.44 1.67
N TRP A 102 -8.55 -7.81 0.50
CA TRP A 102 -7.27 -7.73 -0.21
C TRP A 102 -6.17 -7.06 0.60
N LEU A 103 -6.50 -6.00 1.35
CA LEU A 103 -5.56 -5.34 2.27
C LEU A 103 -5.00 -6.31 3.33
N LEU A 104 -5.81 -7.28 3.78
CA LEU A 104 -5.41 -8.26 4.79
C LEU A 104 -4.57 -9.38 4.18
N GLN A 105 -4.94 -9.82 2.97
CA GLN A 105 -4.21 -10.87 2.27
C GLN A 105 -2.83 -10.38 1.78
N LEU A 106 -2.79 -9.30 1.00
CA LEU A 106 -1.57 -8.87 0.32
C LEU A 106 -0.51 -8.38 1.31
N SER A 107 0.70 -8.90 1.21
CA SER A 107 1.83 -8.46 2.00
C SER A 107 2.05 -6.95 1.80
N PRO A 108 2.70 -6.26 2.76
CA PRO A 108 3.06 -4.85 2.59
C PRO A 108 3.88 -4.60 1.31
N THR A 109 4.71 -5.57 0.93
CA THR A 109 5.54 -5.51 -0.27
C THR A 109 4.70 -5.58 -1.54
N ALA A 110 3.77 -6.55 -1.63
CA ALA A 110 2.87 -6.66 -2.77
C ALA A 110 1.92 -5.45 -2.87
N THR A 111 1.44 -4.95 -1.73
CA THR A 111 0.60 -3.74 -1.67
C THR A 111 1.34 -2.52 -2.20
N ALA A 112 2.57 -2.28 -1.74
CA ALA A 112 3.40 -1.17 -2.22
C ALA A 112 3.70 -1.30 -3.72
N LEU A 113 4.01 -2.51 -4.19
CA LEU A 113 4.26 -2.75 -5.61
C LEU A 113 3.01 -2.56 -6.47
N LEU A 114 1.83 -2.97 -5.98
CA LEU A 114 0.56 -2.76 -6.68
C LEU A 114 0.32 -1.25 -6.92
N PHE A 115 0.56 -0.42 -5.91
CA PHE A 115 0.42 1.03 -6.04
C PHE A 115 1.46 1.63 -6.98
N ALA A 116 2.72 1.20 -6.88
CA ALA A 116 3.78 1.62 -7.78
C ALA A 116 3.47 1.25 -9.24
N LEU A 117 3.03 0.02 -9.51
CA LEU A 117 2.62 -0.42 -10.85
C LEU A 117 1.43 0.37 -11.35
N ARG A 118 0.44 0.65 -10.49
CA ARG A 118 -0.76 1.38 -10.91
C ARG A 118 -0.48 2.83 -11.27
N GLU A 119 0.42 3.49 -10.55
CA GLU A 119 0.96 4.78 -10.96
C GLU A 119 1.77 4.65 -12.25
N ALA A 120 2.66 3.65 -12.31
CA ALA A 120 3.59 3.48 -13.41
C ALA A 120 2.89 3.30 -14.76
N LEU A 121 1.83 2.49 -14.77
CA LEU A 121 1.07 2.07 -15.94
C LEU A 121 -0.03 3.05 -16.32
N GLY A 122 -0.38 4.02 -15.47
CA GLY A 122 -1.31 5.10 -15.82
C GLY A 122 -2.70 4.65 -16.30
N GLY A 123 -3.12 3.42 -15.97
CA GLY A 123 -4.40 2.85 -16.41
C GLY A 123 -4.39 2.18 -17.79
N HIS A 124 -3.22 1.97 -18.41
CA HIS A 124 -3.14 1.18 -19.64
C HIS A 124 -3.62 -0.27 -19.41
N SER A 125 -4.52 -0.74 -20.29
CA SER A 125 -5.01 -2.12 -20.30
C SER A 125 -3.99 -3.10 -20.88
N GLU A 126 -3.16 -2.64 -21.82
CA GLU A 126 -2.15 -3.47 -22.47
C GLU A 126 -0.88 -3.63 -21.63
N PRO A 127 -0.15 -4.75 -21.74
CA PRO A 127 1.14 -4.93 -21.10
C PRO A 127 2.11 -3.78 -21.44
N GLN A 128 2.67 -3.13 -20.43
CA GLN A 128 3.67 -2.06 -20.63
C GLN A 128 5.00 -2.37 -19.95
N TYR A 129 6.09 -2.06 -20.65
CA TYR A 129 7.40 -2.04 -20.04
C TYR A 129 7.56 -0.81 -19.14
N ILE A 130 8.09 -1.00 -17.93
CA ILE A 130 8.44 0.08 -17.01
C ILE A 130 9.95 0.30 -17.05
N HIS A 131 10.37 1.48 -17.49
CA HIS A 131 11.78 1.88 -17.51
C HIS A 131 12.44 1.76 -16.13
N THR A 132 13.68 1.26 -16.11
CA THR A 132 14.46 1.06 -14.88
C THR A 132 14.56 2.34 -14.03
N ALA A 133 14.74 3.50 -14.66
CA ALA A 133 14.78 4.78 -13.96
C ALA A 133 13.44 5.11 -13.26
N LYS A 134 12.30 4.80 -13.88
CA LYS A 134 10.97 4.96 -13.25
C LYS A 134 10.82 3.98 -12.09
N ARG A 135 11.26 2.73 -12.26
CA ARG A 135 11.27 1.70 -11.21
C ARG A 135 12.03 2.15 -9.95
N GLN A 136 13.19 2.78 -10.14
CA GLN A 136 14.04 3.24 -9.04
C GLN A 136 13.41 4.36 -8.21
N ARG A 137 12.52 5.18 -8.79
CA ARG A 137 11.85 6.29 -8.08
C ARG A 137 10.94 5.81 -6.94
N TYR A 138 10.46 4.57 -6.97
CA TYR A 138 9.62 4.02 -5.89
C TYR A 138 10.42 3.54 -4.68
N GLY A 139 11.76 3.57 -4.71
CA GLY A 139 12.60 3.16 -3.59
C GLY A 139 12.53 1.66 -3.24
N LEU A 140 11.94 0.84 -4.12
CA LEU A 140 11.85 -0.62 -3.93
C LEU A 140 13.13 -1.29 -4.44
N SER A 141 13.76 -2.09 -3.59
CA SER A 141 14.89 -2.94 -4.01
C SER A 141 14.47 -3.98 -5.06
N SER A 142 15.41 -4.48 -5.86
CA SER A 142 15.15 -5.52 -6.86
C SER A 142 14.51 -6.78 -6.25
N ASP A 143 14.92 -7.16 -5.04
CA ASP A 143 14.38 -8.31 -4.32
C ASP A 143 12.93 -8.06 -3.87
N THR A 144 12.66 -6.88 -3.32
CA THR A 144 11.31 -6.44 -2.92
C THR A 144 10.38 -6.41 -4.13
N TRP A 145 10.86 -5.88 -5.26
CA TRP A 145 10.14 -5.89 -6.54
C TRP A 145 9.82 -7.33 -6.99
N THR A 146 10.81 -8.21 -6.96
CA THR A 146 10.64 -9.60 -7.40
C THR A 146 9.67 -10.37 -6.51
N LYS A 147 9.76 -10.20 -5.19
CA LYS A 147 8.84 -10.83 -4.21
C LYS A 147 7.41 -10.33 -4.40
N GLY A 148 7.22 -9.01 -4.45
CA GLY A 148 5.91 -8.41 -4.69
C GLY A 148 5.31 -8.87 -6.02
N ARG A 149 6.12 -8.93 -7.09
CA ARG A 149 5.66 -9.37 -8.41
C ARG A 149 5.13 -10.80 -8.36
N LYS A 150 5.91 -11.72 -7.77
CA LYS A 150 5.52 -13.13 -7.64
C LYS A 150 4.21 -13.30 -6.85
N GLU A 151 4.04 -12.52 -5.77
CA GLU A 151 2.82 -12.56 -4.97
C GLU A 151 1.60 -12.01 -5.73
N LEU A 152 1.75 -10.88 -6.43
CA LEU A 152 0.69 -10.32 -7.26
C LEU A 152 0.31 -11.26 -8.41
N GLU A 153 1.30 -11.92 -9.04
CA GLU A 153 1.05 -12.97 -10.05
C GLU A 153 0.30 -14.16 -9.46
N ALA A 154 0.70 -14.64 -8.27
CA ALA A 154 0.05 -15.76 -7.60
C ALA A 154 -1.41 -15.45 -7.21
N GLN A 155 -1.72 -14.19 -6.91
CA GLN A 155 -3.08 -13.73 -6.63
C GLN A 155 -3.88 -13.35 -7.89
N GLY A 156 -3.27 -13.43 -9.08
CA GLY A 156 -3.91 -13.09 -10.35
C GLY A 156 -4.06 -11.59 -10.62
N LEU A 157 -3.50 -10.72 -9.76
CA LEU A 157 -3.57 -9.26 -9.90
C LEU A 157 -2.58 -8.70 -10.92
N LEU A 158 -1.59 -9.50 -11.32
CA LEU A 158 -0.53 -9.09 -12.22
C LEU A 158 -0.25 -10.18 -13.24
N THR A 159 -0.17 -9.79 -14.51
CA THR A 159 0.39 -10.61 -15.59
C THR A 159 1.68 -9.97 -16.08
N VAL A 160 2.71 -10.80 -16.25
CA VAL A 160 4.02 -10.36 -16.78
C VAL A 160 4.30 -11.13 -18.05
N LYS A 161 4.46 -10.42 -19.16
CA LYS A 161 4.90 -10.99 -20.44
C LYS A 161 6.36 -10.63 -20.69
N ARG A 162 7.11 -11.53 -21.32
CA ARG A 162 8.46 -11.24 -21.80
C ARG A 162 8.37 -10.90 -23.26
N GLU A 163 8.51 -9.62 -23.58
CA GLU A 163 8.38 -9.14 -24.95
C GLU A 163 9.75 -8.74 -25.51
N PRO A 164 10.06 -9.10 -26.75
CA PRO A 164 11.22 -8.59 -27.46
C PRO A 164 11.06 -7.08 -27.67
N GLN A 165 11.96 -6.29 -27.08
CA GLN A 165 12.04 -4.85 -27.29
C GLN A 165 13.38 -4.51 -27.94
N GLY A 166 13.31 -4.03 -29.17
CA GLY A 166 14.42 -3.60 -30.02
C GLY A 166 13.90 -3.29 -31.42
N ASP A 167 14.51 -2.31 -32.08
CA ASP A 167 14.26 -2.03 -33.50
C ASP A 167 15.17 -2.91 -34.38
N PHE A 168 15.00 -2.91 -35.71
CA PHE A 168 15.80 -3.76 -36.63
C PHE A 168 17.33 -3.67 -36.43
N TYR A 169 17.82 -2.55 -35.87
CA TYR A 169 19.24 -2.28 -35.61
C TYR A 169 19.68 -2.44 -34.15
N ASP A 170 18.76 -2.72 -33.21
CA ASP A 170 19.09 -2.81 -31.78
C ASP A 170 18.87 -4.24 -31.28
N PHE A 171 19.83 -4.75 -30.49
CA PHE A 171 19.79 -6.13 -29.98
C PHE A 171 18.46 -6.37 -29.27
N THR A 172 17.69 -7.37 -29.72
CA THR A 172 16.40 -7.74 -29.16
C THR A 172 16.53 -8.15 -27.69
N ARG A 173 16.37 -7.19 -26.77
CA ARG A 173 16.40 -7.48 -25.34
C ARG A 173 14.99 -7.85 -24.90
N LEU A 174 14.83 -9.06 -24.39
CA LEU A 174 13.59 -9.48 -23.75
C LEU A 174 13.38 -8.66 -22.47
N ARG A 175 12.31 -7.86 -22.44
CA ARG A 175 11.93 -7.07 -21.28
C ARG A 175 10.60 -7.55 -20.72
N ASN A 176 10.41 -7.34 -19.42
CA ASN A 176 9.15 -7.65 -18.76
C ASN A 176 8.15 -6.51 -19.03
N ALA A 177 7.06 -6.83 -19.72
CA ALA A 177 5.88 -5.99 -19.83
C ALA A 177 4.87 -6.41 -18.75
N TYR A 178 4.31 -5.42 -18.03
CA TYR A 178 3.43 -5.60 -16.89
C TYR A 178 2.01 -5.19 -17.24
N GLN A 179 1.04 -6.01 -16.84
CA GLN A 179 -0.39 -5.75 -17.02
C GLN A 179 -1.12 -5.99 -15.68
N LEU A 180 -1.86 -5.00 -15.19
CA LEU A 180 -2.65 -5.12 -13.97
C LEU A 180 -4.06 -5.63 -14.29
N ASN A 181 -4.48 -6.68 -13.60
CA ASN A 181 -5.81 -7.26 -13.75
C ASN A 181 -6.68 -6.83 -12.56
N LEU A 182 -7.10 -5.55 -12.55
CA LEU A 182 -7.82 -5.00 -11.39
C LEU A 182 -9.21 -5.58 -11.20
N GLU A 183 -9.83 -6.12 -12.25
CA GLU A 183 -11.09 -6.88 -12.17
C GLU A 183 -10.99 -8.06 -11.20
N ARG A 184 -9.80 -8.62 -10.99
CA ARG A 184 -9.59 -9.68 -9.99
C ARG A 184 -9.95 -9.22 -8.58
N LEU A 185 -9.91 -7.91 -8.30
CA LEU A 185 -10.31 -7.35 -7.01
C LEU A 185 -11.81 -7.53 -6.75
N ASP A 186 -12.64 -7.70 -7.79
CA ASP A 186 -14.08 -7.96 -7.70
C ASP A 186 -14.41 -9.36 -7.18
N ASP A 187 -13.41 -10.14 -6.80
CA ASP A 187 -13.53 -11.44 -6.16
C ASP A 187 -12.75 -11.44 -4.85
N SER A 188 -13.04 -12.39 -3.96
CA SER A 188 -12.24 -12.56 -2.74
C SER A 188 -10.81 -13.01 -3.08
N PRO A 189 -9.81 -12.60 -2.27
CA PRO A 189 -8.44 -13.10 -2.43
C PRO A 189 -8.38 -14.62 -2.25
N SER A 190 -7.39 -15.24 -2.88
CA SER A 190 -7.07 -16.64 -2.63
C SER A 190 -6.31 -16.74 -1.30
N TRP A 191 -7.00 -17.22 -0.26
CA TRP A 191 -6.39 -17.46 1.06
C TRP A 191 -5.44 -18.65 0.97
N SER A 192 -4.20 -18.45 1.42
CA SER A 192 -3.11 -19.42 1.42
C SER A 192 -2.68 -19.76 2.84
#